data_AF-T2G7M0-F1
#
_entry.id   AF-T2G7M0-F1
#
_cell.length_a   1.000
_cell.length_b   1.000
_cell.length_c   1.000
_cell.angle_alpha   90.00
_cell.angle_beta   90.00
_cell.angle_gamma   90.00
#
_symmetry.space_group_name_H-M   'P 1'
#
loop_
_entity.id
_entity.type
_entity.pdbx_description
1 polymer ?
#
loop_
_entity_poly.entity_id
_entity_poly.type
_entity_poly.pdbx_seq_one_letter_code
_entity_poly.pdbx_strand_id
1 'polypeptide(L)'
;MRNVLWWLGFIICCLWAQRLVQGVDFLVVGLVISAREGRLMQTAWLFGTFLLLQEGAGSLAFGSGLLWQGGAMLIYVLGRWLFETRNVLFIFLMGCCLGVWRYVLIHGMAALQEYTLSPRSMFLWECLLQALLFPLAWSIAHALRGRPEADAATV
;
A
#
# COMPACT_ATOMS: atom_id res chain seq x y z
N MET A 1 13.03 18.56 -7.76
CA MET A 1 11.61 19.00 -7.75
C MET A 1 10.66 18.00 -8.43
N ARG A 2 10.97 17.50 -9.64
CA ARG A 2 10.14 16.50 -10.35
C ARG A 2 9.69 15.29 -9.51
N ASN A 3 10.59 14.70 -8.71
CA ASN A 3 10.27 13.56 -7.84
C ASN A 3 9.21 13.91 -6.77
N VAL A 4 9.31 15.09 -6.15
CA VAL A 4 8.36 15.54 -5.12
C VAL A 4 6.98 15.81 -5.74
N LEU A 5 6.95 16.46 -6.91
CA LEU A 5 5.71 16.70 -7.65
C LEU A 5 5.00 15.38 -8.02
N TRP A 6 5.76 14.36 -8.44
CA TRP A 6 5.21 13.04 -8.74
C TRP A 6 4.60 12.39 -7.50
N TRP A 7 5.29 12.40 -6.36
CA TRP A 7 4.76 11.85 -5.11
C TRP A 7 3.53 12.60 -4.62
N LEU A 8 3.50 13.94 -4.73
CA LEU A 8 2.32 14.73 -4.39
C LEU A 8 1.13 14.37 -5.30
N GLY A 9 1.34 14.30 -6.61
CA GLY A 9 0.32 13.85 -7.56
C GLY A 9 -0.16 12.43 -7.28
N PHE A 10 0.75 11.53 -6.94
CA PHE A 10 0.44 10.16 -6.53
C PHE A 10 -0.43 10.12 -5.28
N ILE A 11 -0.07 10.86 -4.22
CA ILE A 11 -0.86 10.94 -2.98
C ILE A 11 -2.27 11.45 -3.27
N ILE A 12 -2.39 12.54 -4.02
CA ILE A 12 -3.70 13.10 -4.38
C ILE A 12 -4.53 12.04 -5.13
N CYS A 13 -3.96 11.39 -6.13
CA CYS A 13 -4.64 10.35 -6.91
C CYS A 13 -5.07 9.16 -6.02
N CYS A 14 -4.20 8.71 -5.11
CA CYS A 14 -4.52 7.66 -4.14
C CYS A 14 -5.65 8.08 -3.19
N LEU A 15 -5.66 9.32 -2.68
CA LEU A 15 -6.73 9.82 -1.84
C LEU A 15 -8.08 9.82 -2.57
N TRP A 16 -8.10 10.23 -3.84
CA TRP A 16 -9.29 10.13 -4.68
C TRP A 16 -9.72 8.69 -4.91
N ALA A 17 -8.77 7.79 -5.21
CA ALA A 17 -9.06 6.37 -5.40
C ALA A 17 -9.63 5.71 -4.13
N GLN A 18 -9.08 6.04 -2.95
CA GLN A 18 -9.60 5.58 -1.64
C GLN A 18 -11.01 6.10 -1.37
N ARG A 19 -11.33 7.31 -1.83
CA ARG A 19 -12.69 7.86 -1.72
C ARG A 19 -13.68 7.11 -2.61
N LEU A 20 -13.25 6.66 -3.80
CA LEU A 20 -14.07 5.90 -4.74
C LEU A 20 -14.22 4.42 -4.34
N VAL A 21 -13.14 3.79 -3.87
CA VAL A 21 -13.10 2.41 -3.42
C VAL A 21 -12.86 2.38 -1.92
N GLN A 22 -13.96 2.50 -1.17
CA GLN A 22 -13.92 2.42 0.29
C GLN A 22 -13.38 1.06 0.75
N GLY A 23 -12.59 1.07 1.82
CA GLY A 23 -11.98 -0.14 2.39
C GLY A 23 -10.62 -0.51 1.80
N VAL A 24 -10.22 0.03 0.65
CA VAL A 24 -8.91 -0.27 0.03
C VAL A 24 -7.94 0.88 0.25
N ASP A 25 -6.73 0.55 0.69
CA ASP A 25 -5.65 1.52 0.85
C ASP A 25 -4.66 1.40 -0.31
N PHE A 26 -4.57 2.48 -1.09
CA PHE A 26 -3.68 2.59 -2.25
C PHE A 26 -2.32 3.21 -1.90
N LEU A 27 -2.17 3.85 -0.74
CA LEU A 27 -0.90 4.48 -0.33
C LEU A 27 0.19 3.44 -0.07
N VAL A 28 -0.17 2.24 0.41
CA VAL A 28 0.74 1.10 0.55
C VAL A 28 1.43 0.74 -0.78
N VAL A 29 0.77 0.92 -1.91
CA VAL A 29 1.37 0.69 -3.23
C VAL A 29 2.56 1.62 -3.46
N GLY A 30 2.38 2.91 -3.13
CA GLY A 30 3.45 3.90 -3.24
C GLY A 30 4.64 3.57 -2.33
N LEU A 31 4.35 3.11 -1.11
CA LEU A 31 5.37 2.70 -0.15
C LEU A 31 6.20 1.50 -0.66
N VAL A 32 5.54 0.49 -1.23
CA VAL A 32 6.24 -0.66 -1.83
C VAL A 32 7.07 -0.23 -3.04
N ILE A 33 6.56 0.67 -3.87
CA ILE A 33 7.31 1.22 -5.01
C ILE A 33 8.56 1.96 -4.52
N SER A 34 8.45 2.87 -3.54
CA SER A 34 9.60 3.61 -3.03
C SER A 34 10.66 2.70 -2.41
N ALA A 35 10.23 1.62 -1.75
CA ALA A 35 11.15 0.65 -1.16
C ALA A 35 11.84 -0.25 -2.19
N ARG A 36 11.23 -0.50 -3.36
CA ARG A 36 11.90 -1.17 -4.48
C ARG A 36 13.00 -0.32 -5.11
N GLU A 37 12.87 1.00 -5.05
CA GLU A 37 13.90 1.92 -5.57
C GLU A 37 15.16 2.00 -4.71
N GLY A 38 15.19 1.34 -3.55
CA GLY A 38 16.36 1.33 -2.66
C GLY A 38 16.61 2.65 -1.92
N ARG A 39 15.74 3.65 -2.05
CA ARG A 39 15.88 4.96 -1.39
C ARG A 39 15.24 4.94 -0.01
N LEU A 40 15.99 4.44 0.98
CA LEU A 40 15.51 4.27 2.36
C LEU A 40 15.00 5.57 3.00
N MET A 41 15.73 6.68 2.85
CA MET A 41 15.31 7.98 3.40
C MET A 41 13.99 8.47 2.77
N GLN A 42 13.81 8.29 1.46
CA GLN A 42 12.56 8.64 0.79
C GLN A 42 11.40 7.77 1.27
N THR A 43 11.64 6.47 1.43
CA THR A 43 10.65 5.52 1.95
C THR A 43 10.26 5.86 3.39
N ALA A 44 11.20 6.20 4.25
CA ALA A 44 10.93 6.60 5.64
C ALA A 44 10.08 7.87 5.71
N TRP A 45 10.39 8.88 4.89
CA TRP A 45 9.60 10.11 4.79
C TRP A 45 8.18 9.85 4.27
N LEU A 46 8.04 9.03 3.23
CA LEU A 46 6.73 8.65 2.69
C LEU A 46 5.93 7.84 3.70
N PHE A 47 6.56 6.89 4.38
CA PHE A 47 5.94 6.11 5.46
C PHE A 47 5.38 7.03 6.55
N GLY A 48 6.21 7.95 7.08
CA GLY A 48 5.76 8.89 8.11
C GLY A 48 4.62 9.77 7.62
N THR A 49 4.70 10.26 6.38
CA THR A 49 3.66 11.12 5.79
C THR A 49 2.36 10.36 5.58
N PHE A 50 2.42 9.13 5.05
CA PHE A 50 1.23 8.30 4.81
C PHE A 50 0.60 7.86 6.12
N LEU A 51 1.40 7.59 7.15
CA LEU A 51 0.94 7.28 8.49
C LEU A 51 0.16 8.45 9.08
N LEU A 52 0.75 9.65 9.06
CA LEU A 52 0.08 10.87 9.54
C LEU A 52 -1.21 11.16 8.75
N LEU A 53 -1.20 10.92 7.45
CA LEU A 53 -2.36 11.14 6.58
C LEU A 53 -3.50 10.17 6.89
N GLN A 54 -3.20 8.89 7.12
CA GLN A 54 -4.22 7.88 7.43
C GLN A 54 -4.76 8.00 8.85
N GLU A 55 -3.88 8.21 9.84
CA GLU A 55 -4.29 8.40 11.23
C GLU A 55 -5.02 9.75 11.39
N GLY A 56 -4.57 10.80 10.69
CA GLY A 56 -5.22 12.12 10.66
C GLY A 56 -6.57 12.16 9.93
N ALA A 57 -6.83 11.21 9.03
CA ALA A 57 -8.12 11.07 8.35
C ALA A 57 -9.22 10.45 9.25
N GLY A 58 -8.87 10.01 10.47
CA GLY A 58 -9.83 9.68 11.52
C GLY A 58 -10.63 8.39 11.33
N SER A 59 -10.14 7.43 10.53
CA SER A 59 -10.98 6.30 10.11
C SER A 59 -11.13 5.16 11.15
N LEU A 60 -10.22 5.02 12.13
CA LEU A 60 -10.24 3.92 13.11
C LEU A 60 -9.45 4.29 14.39
N ALA A 61 -9.40 3.36 15.36
CA ALA A 61 -8.53 3.49 16.52
C ALA A 61 -7.06 3.68 16.12
N PHE A 62 -6.41 4.58 16.86
CA PHE A 62 -5.02 4.95 16.66
C PHE A 62 -4.11 3.72 16.65
N GLY A 63 -3.29 3.59 15.63
CA GLY A 63 -2.34 2.48 15.46
C GLY A 63 -2.79 1.38 14.50
N SER A 64 -4.05 1.40 14.05
CA SER A 64 -4.51 0.53 12.96
C SER A 64 -3.80 0.81 11.64
N GLY A 65 -3.57 2.08 11.31
CA GLY A 65 -2.79 2.50 10.14
C GLY A 65 -1.31 2.11 10.25
N LEU A 66 -0.74 2.22 11.46
CA LEU A 66 0.62 1.75 11.74
C LEU A 66 0.76 0.24 11.53
N LEU A 67 -0.16 -0.56 12.06
CA LEU A 67 -0.16 -2.02 11.90
C LEU A 67 -0.34 -2.42 10.43
N TRP A 68 -1.21 -1.72 9.71
CA TRP A 68 -1.45 -1.97 8.30
C TRP A 68 -0.22 -1.64 7.43
N GLN A 69 0.29 -0.41 7.50
CA GLN A 69 1.43 0.01 6.70
C GLN A 69 2.72 -0.67 7.15
N GLY A 70 2.93 -0.82 8.46
CA GLY A 70 4.09 -1.51 9.02
C GLY A 70 4.09 -3.00 8.67
N GLY A 71 2.94 -3.67 8.77
CA GLY A 71 2.81 -5.07 8.35
C GLY A 71 2.97 -5.26 6.85
N ALA A 72 2.42 -4.36 6.02
CA ALA A 72 2.70 -4.35 4.58
C ALA A 72 4.21 -4.26 4.31
N MET A 73 4.92 -3.43 5.06
CA MET A 73 6.36 -3.27 4.90
C MET A 73 7.15 -4.47 5.39
N LEU A 74 6.72 -5.10 6.49
CA LEU A 74 7.28 -6.34 6.98
C LEU A 74 7.12 -7.47 5.94
N ILE A 75 5.92 -7.63 5.36
CA ILE A 75 5.65 -8.63 4.31
C ILE A 75 6.55 -8.37 3.10
N TYR A 76 6.73 -7.10 2.70
CA TYR A 76 7.62 -6.74 1.59
C TYR A 76 9.07 -7.11 1.91
N VAL A 77 9.55 -6.76 3.11
CA VAL A 77 10.92 -7.07 3.56
C VAL A 77 11.12 -8.57 3.64
N LEU A 78 10.21 -9.36 4.19
CA LEU A 78 10.34 -10.82 4.21
C LEU A 78 10.31 -11.41 2.80
N GLY A 79 9.39 -10.94 1.96
CA GLY A 79 9.22 -11.48 0.62
C GLY A 79 10.37 -11.16 -0.34
N ARG A 80 11.06 -10.01 -0.21
CA ARG A 80 12.25 -9.69 -1.02
C ARG A 80 13.46 -10.57 -0.71
N TRP A 81 13.48 -11.28 0.42
CA TRP A 81 14.53 -12.27 0.71
C TRP A 81 14.26 -13.59 -0.02
N LEU A 82 12.99 -13.91 -0.27
CA LEU A 82 12.58 -15.15 -0.90
C LEU A 82 12.50 -15.04 -2.44
N PHE A 83 12.19 -13.86 -2.97
CA PHE A 83 12.00 -13.64 -4.41
C PHE A 83 12.63 -12.34 -4.91
N GLU A 84 12.98 -12.32 -6.20
CA GLU A 84 13.35 -11.10 -6.88
C GLU A 84 12.18 -10.11 -6.93
N THR A 85 12.42 -8.89 -6.49
CA THR A 85 11.43 -7.82 -6.43
C THR A 85 10.93 -7.36 -7.81
N ARG A 86 11.51 -7.85 -8.92
CA ARG A 86 11.02 -7.60 -10.28
C ARG A 86 10.06 -8.68 -10.81
N ASN A 87 9.93 -9.82 -10.12
CA ASN A 87 9.11 -10.91 -10.60
C ASN A 87 7.61 -10.61 -10.42
N VAL A 88 6.81 -10.90 -11.45
CA VAL A 88 5.34 -10.78 -11.41
C VAL A 88 4.74 -11.66 -10.32
N LEU A 89 5.30 -12.86 -10.11
CA LEU A 89 4.89 -13.77 -9.05
C LEU A 89 5.02 -13.13 -7.67
N PHE A 90 6.09 -12.37 -7.44
CA PHE A 90 6.32 -11.67 -6.18
C PHE A 90 5.23 -10.62 -5.92
N ILE A 91 4.83 -9.86 -6.94
CA ILE A 91 3.78 -8.84 -6.83
C ILE A 91 2.42 -9.47 -6.55
N PHE A 92 2.11 -10.57 -7.22
CA PHE A 92 0.87 -11.31 -7.01
C PHE A 92 0.80 -11.89 -5.59
N LEU A 93 1.86 -12.57 -5.15
CA LEU A 93 1.93 -13.16 -3.82
C LEU A 93 1.87 -12.08 -2.73
N MET A 94 2.52 -10.94 -2.95
CA MET A 94 2.44 -9.77 -2.09
C MET A 94 0.98 -9.28 -1.94
N GLY A 95 0.23 -9.19 -3.05
CA GLY A 95 -1.19 -8.85 -3.03
C GLY A 95 -2.01 -9.85 -2.20
N CYS A 96 -1.80 -11.15 -2.40
CA CYS A 96 -2.46 -12.19 -1.60
C CYS A 96 -2.13 -12.06 -0.10
N CYS A 97 -0.85 -11.91 0.25
CA CYS A 97 -0.42 -11.73 1.62
C CYS A 97 -0.99 -10.46 2.25
N LEU A 98 -1.08 -9.35 1.50
CA LEU A 98 -1.72 -8.11 1.93
C LEU A 98 -3.22 -8.29 2.21
N GLY A 99 -3.93 -9.04 1.36
CA GLY A 99 -5.33 -9.38 1.59
C GLY A 99 -5.53 -10.21 2.86
N VAL A 100 -4.67 -11.21 3.09
CA VAL A 100 -4.69 -12.01 4.33
C VAL A 100 -4.34 -11.14 5.54
N TRP A 101 -3.32 -10.28 5.44
CA TRP A 101 -2.95 -9.36 6.51
C TRP A 101 -4.09 -8.41 6.84
N ARG A 102 -4.81 -7.92 5.83
CA ARG A 102 -5.99 -7.07 6.03
C ARG A 102 -7.05 -7.79 6.84
N TYR A 103 -7.34 -9.04 6.46
CA TYR A 103 -8.29 -9.88 7.19
C TYR A 103 -7.86 -10.07 8.66
N VAL A 104 -6.59 -10.39 8.89
CA VAL A 104 -6.03 -10.55 10.25
C VAL A 104 -6.17 -9.26 11.07
N LEU A 105 -5.89 -8.10 10.49
CA LEU A 105 -6.02 -6.82 11.21
C LEU A 105 -7.47 -6.45 11.51
N ILE A 106 -8.40 -6.64 10.57
CA ILE A 106 -9.82 -6.36 10.82
C ILE A 106 -10.32 -7.23 11.97
N HIS A 107 -10.03 -8.54 11.92
CA HIS A 107 -10.43 -9.46 12.97
C HIS A 107 -9.72 -9.21 14.30
N GLY A 108 -8.42 -8.93 14.27
CA GLY A 108 -7.62 -8.66 15.47
C GLY A 108 -8.04 -7.38 16.18
N MET A 109 -8.20 -6.28 15.45
CA MET A 109 -8.63 -5.00 16.02
C MET A 109 -10.04 -5.07 16.56
N ALA A 110 -10.96 -5.72 15.85
CA ALA A 110 -12.32 -5.88 16.35
C ALA A 110 -12.42 -6.75 17.61
N ALA A 111 -11.60 -7.81 17.71
CA ALA A 111 -11.51 -8.61 18.92
C ALA A 111 -10.99 -7.77 20.11
N LEU A 112 -9.98 -6.94 19.88
CA LEU A 112 -9.43 -6.03 20.90
C LEU A 112 -10.41 -4.92 21.33
N GLN A 113 -11.33 -4.54 20.44
CA GLN A 113 -12.30 -3.48 20.68
C GLN A 113 -13.65 -4.00 21.18
N GLU A 114 -13.78 -5.31 21.44
CA GLU A 114 -15.03 -5.98 21.84
C GLU A 114 -16.23 -5.65 20.94
N TYR A 115 -15.95 -5.26 19.69
CA TYR A 115 -16.99 -4.86 18.75
C TYR A 115 -17.65 -6.11 18.17
N THR A 116 -18.97 -6.19 18.25
CA THR A 116 -19.76 -7.27 17.64
C THR A 116 -19.80 -7.08 16.12
N LEU A 117 -18.75 -7.54 15.42
CA LEU A 117 -18.71 -7.46 13.97
C LEU A 117 -19.78 -8.33 13.32
N SER A 118 -20.67 -7.69 12.54
CA SER A 118 -21.51 -8.31 11.51
C SER A 118 -21.54 -7.37 10.29
N PRO A 119 -21.63 -7.83 9.02
CA PRO A 119 -21.59 -9.19 8.48
C PRO A 119 -20.22 -9.56 7.86
N ARG A 120 -19.79 -10.81 8.08
CA ARG A 120 -18.53 -11.42 7.59
C ARG A 120 -18.29 -11.29 6.08
N SER A 121 -19.34 -11.12 5.28
CA SER A 121 -19.29 -11.01 3.82
C SER A 121 -18.69 -9.69 3.32
N MET A 122 -18.90 -8.58 4.03
CA MET A 122 -18.46 -7.25 3.59
C MET A 122 -16.93 -7.10 3.73
N PHE A 123 -16.36 -7.62 4.82
CA PHE A 123 -14.91 -7.60 5.07
C PHE A 123 -14.12 -8.49 4.12
N LEU A 124 -14.67 -9.66 3.76
CA LEU A 124 -14.02 -10.56 2.78
C LEU A 124 -13.91 -9.89 1.41
N TRP A 125 -14.92 -9.13 1.01
CA TRP A 125 -14.89 -8.37 -0.25
C TRP A 125 -13.79 -7.31 -0.25
N GLU A 126 -13.63 -6.56 0.83
CA GLU A 126 -12.53 -5.58 0.97
C GLU A 126 -11.15 -6.24 0.91
N CYS A 127 -10.99 -7.41 1.54
CA CYS A 127 -9.73 -8.17 1.51
C CYS A 127 -9.40 -8.67 0.10
N LEU A 128 -10.42 -9.16 -0.63
CA LEU A 128 -10.28 -9.60 -2.02
C LEU A 128 -9.96 -8.43 -2.95
N LEU A 129 -10.68 -7.31 -2.80
CA LEU A 129 -10.42 -6.09 -3.55
C LEU A 129 -9.01 -5.57 -3.27
N GLN A 130 -8.56 -5.55 -2.02
CA GLN A 130 -7.20 -5.15 -1.68
C GLN A 130 -6.16 -6.07 -2.34
N ALA A 131 -6.37 -7.39 -2.30
CA ALA A 131 -5.45 -8.36 -2.91
C ALA A 131 -5.38 -8.23 -4.43
N LEU A 132 -6.49 -7.92 -5.09
CA LEU A 132 -6.60 -7.81 -6.55
C LEU A 132 -6.21 -6.42 -7.07
N LEU A 133 -6.59 -5.36 -6.36
CA LEU A 133 -6.30 -3.99 -6.76
C LEU A 133 -4.86 -3.61 -6.46
N PHE A 134 -4.21 -4.24 -5.48
CA PHE A 134 -2.78 -4.01 -5.22
C PHE A 134 -1.89 -4.24 -6.46
N PRO A 135 -1.89 -5.41 -7.12
CA PRO A 135 -1.06 -5.63 -8.31
C PRO A 135 -1.46 -4.72 -9.49
N LEU A 136 -2.74 -4.38 -9.63
CA LEU A 136 -3.23 -3.47 -10.66
C LEU A 136 -2.76 -2.03 -10.43
N ALA A 137 -2.96 -1.50 -9.22
CA ALA A 137 -2.51 -0.17 -8.85
C ALA A 137 -0.99 -0.06 -8.91
N TRP A 138 -0.27 -1.13 -8.52
CA TRP A 138 1.16 -1.21 -8.67
C TRP A 138 1.59 -1.13 -10.13
N SER A 139 0.96 -1.88 -11.04
CA SER A 139 1.34 -1.89 -12.45
C SER A 139 1.10 -0.54 -13.12
N ILE A 140 -0.04 0.10 -12.83
CA ILE A 140 -0.37 1.44 -13.31
C ILE A 140 0.65 2.46 -12.78
N ALA A 141 0.91 2.48 -11.48
CA ALA A 141 1.85 3.41 -10.87
C ALA A 141 3.29 3.19 -11.37
N HIS A 142 3.69 1.93 -11.59
CA HIS A 142 4.97 1.59 -12.18
C HIS A 142 5.10 2.08 -13.63
N ALA A 143 4.05 1.90 -14.43
CA ALA A 143 4.02 2.38 -15.82
C ALA A 143 4.05 3.92 -15.90
N LEU A 144 3.23 4.60 -15.08
CA LEU A 144 3.17 6.07 -15.02
C LEU A 144 4.47 6.71 -14.51
N ARG A 145 5.25 5.99 -13.71
CA ARG A 145 6.54 6.49 -13.26
C ARG A 145 7.57 6.57 -14.38
N GLY A 146 7.39 5.77 -15.44
CA GLY A 146 8.27 5.76 -16.60
C GLY A 146 9.65 5.19 -16.28
N ARG A 147 10.20 4.37 -17.18
CA ARG A 147 11.60 3.93 -17.11
C ARG A 147 12.50 5.19 -17.07
N PRO A 148 13.48 5.28 -16.16
CA PRO A 148 14.48 6.36 -16.16
C PRO A 148 15.31 6.49 -17.45
N GLU A 149 15.17 5.57 -18.41
CA GLU A 149 16.05 5.45 -19.58
C GLU A 149 15.59 6.27 -20.81
N ALA A 150 14.38 6.84 -20.83
CA ALA A 150 13.91 7.60 -22.00
C ALA A 150 14.44 9.05 -22.05
N ASP A 151 14.96 9.59 -20.95
CA ASP A 151 15.47 10.97 -20.88
C ASP A 151 16.99 11.09 -21.11
N ALA A 152 17.71 9.96 -21.25
CA ALA A 152 19.16 9.96 -21.45
C ALA A 152 19.60 9.86 -22.93
N ALA A 153 18.65 9.77 -23.87
CA ALA A 153 18.95 9.71 -25.31
C ALA A 153 18.80 11.06 -26.04
N THR A 154 18.54 12.16 -25.31
CA THR A 154 18.34 13.49 -25.90
C THR A 154 19.03 14.61 -25.11
N VAL A 155 20.29 14.42 -24.70
CA VAL A 155 21.21 15.53 -24.38
C VAL A 155 22.61 15.18 -24.86
#